data_AF-A0AA97JEG5-F1
#
_entry.id   AF-A0AA97JEG5-F1
#
_cell.length_a   1.000
_cell.length_b   1.000
_cell.length_c   1.000
_cell.angle_alpha   90.00
_cell.angle_beta   90.00
_cell.angle_gamma   90.00
#
_symmetry.space_group_name_H-M   'P 1'
#
loop_
_entity.id
_entity.type
_entity.pdbx_description
1 polymer ?
#
loop_
_entity_poly.entity_id
_entity_poly.type
_entity_poly.pdbx_seq_one_letter_code
_entity_poly.pdbx_strand_id
1 'polypeptide(L)'
;METLEELDWCLDQLETIQTYRSVSEMASNKFKRMLNRELTHLSEMSRSGNQVSEYISNTFLDKQNDVEIPSPTQKDREKKKKQQLMTQISGVKKLMHSSSLNNTSISRFGVKTEKEDHLAKELDDLNKWGLNIFNVARYSHNRPLTCIMYAIFQERDLLKTFKISSDTFIAYMMTLEDHYHSDVAYHNSLHAADVAQSTHVLLSTPALDAVFTDLEILAAIFAAAIHDVDHPGVSNQFLINTNSELALMYNDESVLENHHLAVGFKLLQEEHCDIFQNLTKKQRQTLRKMVIDMVLATDMSKHMSLLADLKTMVETKKVTSSGVLLLDNYTDRIQVLRNMVHCADLSNPTKSLELYRQWTDRIMEEFFQQGDKERERGMEISPMCDKHTASVEKSQVGFIDYIVHPLWETWADLVQPDAQDILDTLEDNRNWYQSMIPQSPSPPLDERNRDCQGLMEKFQFELTLEEEDSDGPEKESDSISYFSSTKTLCVIDPGKRDSQREPNIEIMTEDMLPVDT
;
A
#
# COMPACT_ATOMS: atom_id res chain seq x y z
N MET A 1 25.71 -5.49 38.46
CA MET A 1 26.08 -6.46 37.43
C MET A 1 24.96 -6.46 36.40
N GLU A 2 23.76 -6.96 36.71
CA GLU A 2 22.61 -6.95 35.80
C GLU A 2 22.25 -5.55 35.25
N THR A 3 22.16 -4.52 36.09
CA THR A 3 21.86 -3.15 35.63
C THR A 3 22.99 -2.49 34.83
N LEU A 4 24.22 -3.03 34.91
CA LEU A 4 25.37 -2.54 34.14
C LEU A 4 25.40 -3.23 32.78
N GLU A 5 25.09 -4.53 32.73
CA GLU A 5 24.93 -5.29 31.49
C GLU A 5 23.75 -4.76 30.66
N GLU A 6 22.63 -4.41 31.29
CA GLU A 6 21.51 -3.74 30.60
C GLU A 6 21.93 -2.38 30.03
N LEU A 7 22.76 -1.62 30.75
CA LEU A 7 23.25 -0.32 30.27
C LEU A 7 24.20 -0.49 29.08
N ASP A 8 25.15 -1.42 29.16
CA ASP A 8 26.09 -1.70 28.08
C ASP A 8 25.35 -2.21 26.83
N TRP A 9 24.34 -3.08 27.01
CA TRP A 9 23.47 -3.50 25.92
C TRP A 9 22.67 -2.33 25.32
N CYS A 10 22.10 -1.44 26.15
CA CYS A 10 21.39 -0.26 25.64
C CYS A 10 22.30 0.68 24.85
N LEU A 11 23.57 0.85 25.26
CA LEU A 11 24.55 1.69 24.57
C LEU A 11 24.95 1.09 23.22
N ASP A 12 25.22 -0.22 23.19
CA ASP A 12 25.52 -0.96 21.96
C ASP A 12 24.35 -0.91 20.97
N GLN A 13 23.11 -1.11 21.44
CA GLN A 13 21.92 -0.96 20.61
C GLN A 13 21.74 0.48 20.11
N LEU A 14 22.04 1.49 20.94
CA LEU A 14 21.98 2.90 20.52
C LEU A 14 22.97 3.22 19.40
N GLU A 15 24.15 2.62 19.40
CA GLU A 15 25.16 2.82 18.35
C GLU A 15 24.83 2.01 17.08
N THR A 16 24.38 0.77 17.24
CA THR A 16 24.11 -0.14 16.10
C THR A 16 22.79 0.17 15.36
N ILE A 17 21.76 0.67 16.05
CA ILE A 17 20.47 1.06 15.44
C ILE A 17 20.57 2.40 14.69
N GLN A 18 21.62 3.21 14.94
CA GLN A 18 21.81 4.48 14.26
C GLN A 18 22.28 4.28 12.81
N THR A 19 21.52 4.82 11.86
CA THR A 19 21.94 4.92 10.47
C THR A 19 22.48 6.32 10.17
N TYR A 20 23.34 6.46 9.16
CA TYR A 20 23.88 7.78 8.77
C TYR A 20 22.79 8.84 8.56
N ARG A 21 21.64 8.46 8.00
CA ARG A 21 20.51 9.38 7.80
C ARG A 21 19.89 9.84 9.12
N SER A 22 19.62 8.95 10.08
CA SER A 22 18.98 9.34 11.35
C SER A 22 19.84 10.30 12.18
N VAL A 23 21.16 10.07 12.24
CA VAL A 23 22.10 10.97 12.92
C VAL A 23 22.19 12.33 12.22
N SER A 24 22.29 12.32 10.89
CA SER A 24 22.35 13.56 10.09
C SER A 24 21.07 14.40 10.24
N GLU A 25 19.91 13.75 10.34
CA GLU A 25 18.62 14.42 10.52
C GLU A 25 18.51 15.07 11.91
N MET A 26 18.93 14.38 12.97
CA MET A 26 19.00 14.94 14.33
C MET A 26 19.89 16.20 14.37
N ALA A 27 21.07 16.13 13.74
CA ALA A 27 21.99 17.26 13.66
C ALA A 27 21.38 18.41 12.82
N SER A 28 20.85 18.12 11.64
CA SER A 28 20.20 19.09 10.75
C SER A 28 19.03 19.80 11.44
N ASN A 29 18.16 19.06 12.13
CA ASN A 29 17.03 19.63 12.88
C ASN A 29 17.50 20.55 14.01
N LYS A 30 18.59 20.19 14.71
CA LYS A 30 19.22 21.06 15.72
C LYS A 30 19.73 22.37 15.08
N PHE A 31 20.45 22.29 13.96
CA PHE A 31 20.95 23.47 13.23
C PHE A 31 19.80 24.35 12.72
N LYS A 32 18.75 23.77 12.14
CA LYS A 32 17.56 24.49 11.69
C LYS A 32 16.89 25.26 12.83
N ARG A 33 16.74 24.63 14.01
CA ARG A 33 16.19 25.30 15.21
C ARG A 33 17.07 26.43 15.71
N MET A 34 18.39 26.23 15.75
CA MET A 34 19.34 27.29 16.13
C MET A 34 19.28 28.48 15.17
N LEU A 35 19.31 28.21 13.85
CA LEU A 35 19.23 29.25 12.82
C LEU A 35 17.92 30.04 12.92
N ASN A 36 16.78 29.36 13.07
CA ASN A 36 15.49 30.03 13.26
C ASN A 36 15.50 31.01 14.45
N ARG A 37 16.13 30.65 15.58
CA ARG A 37 16.22 31.54 16.74
C ARG A 37 17.00 32.82 16.43
N GLU A 38 18.12 32.71 15.73
CA GLU A 38 18.94 33.86 15.33
C GLU A 38 18.22 34.73 14.29
N LEU A 39 17.50 34.11 13.34
CA LEU A 39 16.71 34.81 12.34
C LEU A 39 15.53 35.59 12.95
N THR A 40 14.88 35.05 13.99
CA THR A 40 13.83 35.78 14.73
C THR A 40 14.41 37.03 15.38
N HIS A 41 15.54 36.91 16.08
CA HIS A 41 16.21 38.05 16.68
C HIS A 41 16.60 39.10 15.61
N LEU A 42 17.16 38.67 14.47
CA LEU A 42 17.50 39.56 13.36
C LEU A 42 16.28 40.28 12.77
N SER A 43 15.12 39.60 12.72
CA SER A 43 13.87 40.17 12.20
C SER A 43 13.32 41.31 13.06
N GLU A 44 13.48 41.20 14.38
CA GLU A 44 13.02 42.21 15.35
C GLU A 44 13.92 43.45 15.39
N MET A 45 15.19 43.34 14.96
CA MET A 45 16.17 44.43 15.07
C MET A 45 15.91 45.59 14.11
N SER A 46 15.42 45.33 12.90
CA SER A 46 15.14 46.39 11.91
C SER A 46 14.32 45.87 10.72
N ARG A 47 13.72 46.78 9.95
CA ARG A 47 13.04 46.43 8.69
C ARG A 47 13.99 45.77 7.67
N SER A 48 15.26 46.17 7.65
CA SER A 48 16.31 45.53 6.82
C SER A 48 16.60 44.11 7.34
N GLY A 49 16.74 43.95 8.66
CA GLY A 49 16.93 42.66 9.31
C GLY A 49 15.77 41.69 9.06
N ASN A 50 14.53 42.18 9.06
CA ASN A 50 13.36 41.40 8.69
C ASN A 50 13.44 40.88 7.25
N GLN A 51 13.77 41.72 6.26
CA GLN A 51 13.92 41.29 4.87
C GLN A 51 15.03 40.25 4.67
N VAL A 52 16.17 40.42 5.35
CA VAL A 52 17.29 39.46 5.31
C VAL A 52 16.88 38.15 5.99
N SER A 53 16.15 38.23 7.11
CA SER A 53 15.63 37.07 7.82
C SER A 53 14.66 36.26 6.96
N GLU A 54 13.72 36.92 6.29
CA GLU A 54 12.81 36.29 5.34
C GLU A 54 13.56 35.64 4.17
N TYR A 55 14.56 36.32 3.60
CA TYR A 55 15.37 35.76 2.52
C TYR A 55 16.10 34.48 2.94
N ILE A 56 16.79 34.51 4.09
CA ILE A 56 17.55 33.34 4.58
C ILE A 56 16.60 32.20 4.93
N SER A 57 15.49 32.49 5.61
CA SER A 57 14.50 31.49 5.99
C SER A 57 13.87 30.82 4.76
N ASN A 58 13.47 31.59 3.76
CA ASN A 58 12.84 31.03 2.55
C ASN A 58 13.83 30.31 1.61
N THR A 59 15.14 30.55 1.74
CA THR A 59 16.15 30.00 0.82
C THR A 59 16.88 28.80 1.40
N PHE A 60 17.21 28.82 2.70
CA PHE A 60 18.10 27.83 3.33
C PHE A 60 17.43 26.96 4.40
N LEU A 61 16.17 27.25 4.76
CA LEU A 61 15.39 26.40 5.65
C LEU A 61 14.26 25.74 4.86
N ASP A 62 14.23 24.41 4.86
CA ASP A 62 13.01 23.69 4.49
C ASP A 62 11.91 24.07 5.48
N LYS A 63 10.86 24.70 4.97
CA LYS A 63 9.62 24.84 5.72
C LYS A 63 8.97 23.47 5.81
N GLN A 64 9.31 22.71 6.85
CA GLN A 64 8.63 21.44 7.16
C GLN A 64 7.10 21.60 7.37
N ASN A 65 6.56 22.83 7.43
CA ASN A 65 5.13 23.09 7.67
C ASN A 65 4.42 24.08 6.73
N ASP A 66 5.04 24.65 5.69
CA ASP A 66 4.31 25.49 4.73
C ASP A 66 5.07 25.63 3.41
N VAL A 67 4.74 24.76 2.44
CA VAL A 67 5.24 24.90 1.07
C VAL A 67 4.39 25.97 0.37
N GLU A 68 4.83 27.23 0.43
CA GLU A 68 4.30 28.26 -0.47
C GLU A 68 4.86 28.07 -1.87
N ILE A 69 4.18 27.24 -2.67
CA ILE A 69 4.42 27.13 -4.11
C ILE A 69 3.67 28.27 -4.83
N PRO A 70 4.30 29.00 -5.78
CA PRO A 70 3.62 30.01 -6.57
C PRO A 70 2.49 29.38 -7.40
N SER A 71 1.25 29.84 -7.20
CA SER A 71 0.12 29.49 -8.04
C SER A 71 0.08 30.37 -9.30
N PRO A 72 -0.27 29.85 -10.49
CA PRO A 72 -0.40 30.66 -11.69
C PRO A 72 -1.59 31.61 -11.54
N THR A 73 -1.33 32.91 -11.43
CA THR A 73 -2.40 33.92 -11.44
C THR A 73 -3.02 34.04 -12.84
N GLN A 74 -4.30 34.40 -12.91
CA GLN A 74 -5.06 34.51 -14.16
C GLN A 74 -4.40 35.43 -15.21
N LYS A 75 -3.53 36.36 -14.81
CA LYS A 75 -2.78 37.25 -15.73
C LYS A 75 -1.65 36.56 -16.50
N ASP A 76 -1.20 35.37 -16.09
CA ASP A 76 -0.14 34.62 -16.78
C ASP A 76 -0.64 33.69 -17.89
N ARG A 77 -1.97 33.48 -18.01
CA ARG A 77 -2.55 32.65 -19.07
C ARG A 77 -2.34 33.24 -20.48
N GLU A 78 -2.24 34.56 -20.61
CA GLU A 78 -2.09 35.21 -21.92
C GLU A 78 -0.63 35.26 -22.42
N LYS A 79 0.37 35.25 -21.52
CA LYS A 79 1.79 35.28 -21.91
C LYS A 79 2.37 33.91 -22.26
N LYS A 80 1.74 32.80 -21.85
CA LYS A 80 2.25 31.43 -22.05
C LYS A 80 2.16 30.87 -23.48
N LYS A 81 1.51 31.55 -24.43
CA LYS A 81 1.48 31.10 -25.84
C LYS A 81 2.84 31.15 -26.57
N LYS A 82 3.89 31.76 -26.00
CA LYS A 82 5.21 31.91 -26.64
C LYS A 82 6.37 31.12 -25.98
N GLN A 83 6.13 30.39 -24.88
CA GLN A 83 7.19 29.69 -24.10
C GLN A 83 6.95 28.16 -24.00
N GLN A 84 6.31 27.59 -25.02
CA GLN A 84 5.66 26.27 -24.96
C GLN A 84 6.57 25.04 -25.17
N LEU A 85 7.90 25.19 -25.19
CA LEU A 85 8.81 24.10 -25.57
C LEU A 85 9.37 23.27 -24.40
N MET A 86 9.30 23.73 -23.14
CA MET A 86 9.95 23.07 -21.99
C MET A 86 8.98 22.64 -20.87
N THR A 87 7.66 22.73 -21.07
CA THR A 87 6.64 22.44 -20.02
C THR A 87 5.59 21.42 -20.42
N GLN A 88 5.85 20.64 -21.47
CA GLN A 88 5.04 19.47 -21.77
C GLN A 88 5.64 18.30 -20.99
N ILE A 89 4.84 17.66 -20.15
CA ILE A 89 5.14 16.28 -19.73
C ILE A 89 5.03 15.48 -21.03
N SER A 90 6.16 15.18 -21.65
CA SER A 90 6.23 14.27 -22.80
C SER A 90 5.70 12.92 -22.31
N GLY A 91 4.49 12.54 -22.70
CA GLY A 91 3.88 11.28 -22.27
C GLY A 91 2.37 11.33 -22.04
N VAL A 92 1.81 12.46 -21.59
CA VAL A 92 0.36 12.56 -21.37
C VAL A 92 -0.34 12.64 -22.73
N LYS A 93 -0.92 11.51 -23.17
CA LYS A 93 -1.68 11.44 -24.42
C LYS A 93 -2.86 12.41 -24.33
N LYS A 94 -2.86 13.43 -25.20
CA LYS A 94 -4.00 14.32 -25.33
C LYS A 94 -5.15 13.57 -25.99
N LEU A 95 -6.04 13.00 -25.18
CA LEU A 95 -7.25 12.35 -25.66
C LEU A 95 -8.15 13.39 -26.33
N MET A 96 -8.51 13.14 -27.60
CA MET A 96 -9.52 13.94 -28.27
C MET A 96 -10.89 13.44 -27.83
N HIS A 97 -11.49 14.12 -26.86
CA HIS A 97 -12.88 13.87 -26.50
C HIS A 97 -13.76 14.14 -27.71
N SER A 98 -14.48 13.12 -28.19
CA SER A 98 -15.65 13.36 -29.02
C SER A 98 -16.65 14.13 -28.15
N SER A 99 -17.02 15.34 -28.57
CA SER A 99 -18.02 16.18 -27.93
C SER A 99 -19.39 15.49 -27.91
N SER A 100 -19.58 14.59 -26.94
CA SER A 100 -20.82 13.85 -26.73
C SER A 100 -21.47 14.17 -25.38
N LEU A 101 -21.05 15.27 -24.74
CA LEU A 101 -21.81 15.94 -23.68
C LEU A 101 -22.96 16.76 -24.31
N ASN A 102 -23.83 16.09 -25.07
CA ASN A 102 -25.10 16.67 -25.47
C ASN A 102 -26.11 16.47 -24.33
N ASN A 103 -26.55 17.58 -23.72
CA ASN A 103 -27.70 17.76 -22.83
C ASN A 103 -28.58 16.52 -22.57
N THR A 104 -28.16 15.67 -21.63
CA THR A 104 -29.01 14.66 -20.99
C THR A 104 -28.78 14.74 -19.49
N SER A 105 -29.86 14.68 -18.71
CA SER A 105 -29.87 14.65 -17.24
C SER A 105 -28.67 13.89 -16.66
N ILE A 106 -28.02 14.46 -15.64
CA ILE A 106 -26.94 13.82 -14.88
C ILE A 106 -27.38 12.38 -14.52
N SER A 107 -26.62 11.39 -15.00
CA SER A 107 -26.92 9.99 -14.75
C SER A 107 -26.81 9.68 -13.26
N ARG A 108 -27.74 8.90 -12.72
CA ARG A 108 -27.85 8.58 -11.28
C ARG A 108 -26.55 8.11 -10.64
N PHE A 109 -25.70 7.41 -11.39
CA PHE A 109 -24.44 6.82 -10.92
C PHE A 109 -23.19 7.45 -11.54
N GLY A 110 -23.30 8.64 -12.13
CA GLY A 110 -22.19 9.29 -12.85
C GLY A 110 -21.80 8.63 -14.18
N VAL A 111 -22.38 7.47 -14.50
CA VAL A 111 -22.20 6.72 -15.74
C VAL A 111 -23.55 6.42 -16.41
N LYS A 112 -23.56 6.39 -17.74
CA LYS A 112 -24.74 5.96 -18.53
C LYS A 112 -24.72 4.43 -18.67
N THR A 113 -25.78 3.76 -18.23
CA THR A 113 -25.92 2.30 -18.38
C THR A 113 -27.39 1.91 -18.51
N GLU A 114 -27.68 0.85 -19.26
CA GLU A 114 -29.02 0.25 -19.31
C GLU A 114 -29.26 -0.68 -18.11
N LYS A 115 -28.21 -1.00 -17.33
CA LYS A 115 -28.24 -1.94 -16.20
C LYS A 115 -28.25 -1.23 -14.84
N GLU A 116 -28.95 -0.09 -14.77
CA GLU A 116 -29.01 0.74 -13.55
C GLU A 116 -29.45 -0.05 -12.30
N ASP A 117 -30.41 -0.95 -12.42
CA ASP A 117 -30.91 -1.74 -11.28
C ASP A 117 -29.86 -2.73 -10.74
N HIS A 118 -29.08 -3.34 -11.63
CA HIS A 118 -28.00 -4.25 -11.22
C HIS A 118 -26.87 -3.45 -10.57
N LEU A 119 -26.53 -2.31 -11.16
CA LEU A 119 -25.52 -1.41 -10.61
C LEU A 119 -25.92 -0.87 -9.23
N ALA A 120 -27.19 -0.48 -9.06
CA ALA A 120 -27.73 -0.04 -7.78
C ALA A 120 -27.57 -1.12 -6.70
N LYS A 121 -27.89 -2.37 -7.05
CA LYS A 121 -27.78 -3.50 -6.14
C LYS A 121 -26.34 -3.77 -5.69
N GLU A 122 -25.37 -3.71 -6.59
CA GLU A 122 -23.95 -3.86 -6.18
C GLU A 122 -23.48 -2.68 -5.32
N LEU A 123 -24.00 -1.46 -5.58
CA LEU A 123 -23.67 -0.27 -4.79
C LEU A 123 -24.33 -0.23 -3.41
N ASP A 124 -25.29 -1.11 -3.10
CA ASP A 124 -25.76 -1.29 -1.71
C ASP A 124 -24.63 -1.79 -0.78
N ASP A 125 -23.58 -2.38 -1.35
CA ASP A 125 -22.38 -2.84 -0.64
C ASP A 125 -21.24 -1.79 -0.64
N LEU A 126 -21.51 -0.53 -1.05
CA LEU A 126 -20.49 0.53 -1.13
C LEU A 126 -19.67 0.71 0.15
N ASN A 127 -20.33 0.57 1.30
CA ASN A 127 -19.73 0.77 2.62
C ASN A 127 -19.19 -0.54 3.24
N LYS A 128 -19.15 -1.65 2.48
CA LYS A 128 -18.73 -2.97 2.98
C LYS A 128 -17.40 -3.40 2.37
N TRP A 129 -16.60 -4.09 3.17
CA TRP A 129 -15.46 -4.83 2.66
C TRP A 129 -15.94 -5.96 1.76
N GLY A 130 -15.31 -6.14 0.60
CA GLY A 130 -15.68 -7.20 -0.36
C GLY A 130 -16.80 -6.83 -1.34
N LEU A 131 -17.08 -5.54 -1.56
CA LEU A 131 -17.85 -5.11 -2.72
C LEU A 131 -17.25 -5.73 -3.99
N ASN A 132 -18.10 -6.32 -4.84
CA ASN A 132 -17.63 -6.96 -6.07
C ASN A 132 -17.39 -5.90 -7.16
N ILE A 133 -16.17 -5.37 -7.17
CA ILE A 133 -15.76 -4.31 -8.10
C ILE A 133 -15.79 -4.77 -9.57
N PHE A 134 -15.62 -6.06 -9.83
CA PHE A 134 -15.73 -6.65 -11.17
C PHE A 134 -17.16 -6.57 -11.71
N ASN A 135 -18.17 -6.80 -10.87
CA ASN A 135 -19.58 -6.61 -11.23
C ASN A 135 -19.90 -5.14 -11.50
N VAL A 136 -19.38 -4.23 -10.66
CA VAL A 136 -19.52 -2.78 -10.89
C VAL A 136 -18.96 -2.39 -12.26
N ALA A 137 -17.77 -2.87 -12.62
CA ALA A 137 -17.21 -2.64 -13.96
C ALA A 137 -18.11 -3.19 -15.07
N ARG A 138 -18.64 -4.41 -14.90
CA ARG A 138 -19.54 -5.05 -15.87
C ARG A 138 -20.84 -4.28 -16.08
N TYR A 139 -21.41 -3.68 -15.03
CA TYR A 139 -22.67 -2.95 -15.10
C TYR A 139 -22.51 -1.46 -15.40
N SER A 140 -21.32 -0.89 -15.26
CA SER A 140 -21.00 0.52 -15.56
C SER A 140 -20.44 0.76 -16.97
N HIS A 141 -20.51 -0.23 -17.87
CA HIS A 141 -19.84 -0.20 -19.19
C HIS A 141 -18.32 0.00 -19.10
N ASN A 142 -17.68 -0.77 -18.20
CA ASN A 142 -16.25 -0.71 -17.92
C ASN A 142 -15.79 0.69 -17.47
N ARG A 143 -16.62 1.33 -16.62
CA ARG A 143 -16.34 2.60 -15.96
C ARG A 143 -16.39 2.48 -14.42
N PRO A 144 -15.72 1.47 -13.82
CA PRO A 144 -15.80 1.24 -12.38
C PRO A 144 -15.29 2.43 -11.57
N LEU A 145 -14.21 3.10 -12.00
CA LEU A 145 -13.61 4.19 -11.24
C LEU A 145 -14.53 5.41 -11.20
N THR A 146 -15.08 5.81 -12.35
CA THR A 146 -16.05 6.91 -12.41
C THR A 146 -17.28 6.62 -11.56
N CYS A 147 -17.82 5.40 -11.66
CA CYS A 147 -19.02 4.99 -10.93
C CYS A 147 -18.80 4.99 -9.41
N ILE A 148 -17.74 4.34 -8.92
CA ILE A 148 -17.43 4.24 -7.50
C ILE A 148 -17.11 5.59 -6.91
N MET A 149 -16.29 6.38 -7.59
CA MET A 149 -15.94 7.71 -7.10
C MET A 149 -17.16 8.63 -7.02
N TYR A 150 -18.08 8.57 -7.99
CA TYR A 150 -19.33 9.32 -7.91
C TYR A 150 -20.20 8.86 -6.73
N ALA A 151 -20.31 7.54 -6.52
CA ALA A 151 -21.06 6.97 -5.40
C ALA A 151 -20.46 7.40 -4.04
N ILE A 152 -19.14 7.29 -3.87
CA ILE A 152 -18.42 7.71 -2.66
C ILE A 152 -18.61 9.20 -2.38
N PHE A 153 -18.49 10.05 -3.40
CA PHE A 153 -18.62 11.50 -3.24
C PHE A 153 -20.05 11.93 -2.90
N GLN A 154 -21.05 11.16 -3.32
CA GLN A 154 -22.45 11.37 -2.94
C GLN A 154 -22.72 10.87 -1.52
N GLU A 155 -22.24 9.67 -1.17
CA GLU A 155 -22.40 9.05 0.16
C GLU A 155 -21.79 9.94 1.26
N ARG A 156 -20.60 10.50 1.01
CA ARG A 156 -19.88 11.38 1.93
C ARG A 156 -20.22 12.87 1.79
N ASP A 157 -21.19 13.21 0.94
CA ASP A 157 -21.61 14.59 0.60
C ASP A 157 -20.49 15.55 0.15
N LEU A 158 -19.37 15.01 -0.36
CA LEU A 158 -18.17 15.78 -0.73
C LEU A 158 -18.43 16.76 -1.87
N LEU A 159 -19.34 16.43 -2.80
CA LEU A 159 -19.73 17.35 -3.89
C LEU A 159 -20.33 18.64 -3.32
N LYS A 160 -21.20 18.54 -2.30
CA LYS A 160 -21.81 19.73 -1.68
C LYS A 160 -20.80 20.46 -0.81
N THR A 161 -20.09 19.73 0.06
CA THR A 161 -19.10 20.29 1.00
C THR A 161 -18.05 21.13 0.27
N PHE A 162 -17.52 20.62 -0.85
CA PHE A 162 -16.47 21.30 -1.62
C PHE A 162 -16.98 22.04 -2.86
N LYS A 163 -18.31 22.15 -3.02
CA LYS A 163 -18.98 22.87 -4.12
C LYS A 163 -18.50 22.39 -5.50
N ILE A 164 -18.40 21.08 -5.68
CA ILE A 164 -18.01 20.45 -6.94
C ILE A 164 -19.29 20.15 -7.72
N SER A 165 -19.44 20.73 -8.91
CA SER A 165 -20.57 20.37 -9.77
C SER A 165 -20.42 18.94 -10.27
N SER A 166 -21.53 18.21 -10.39
CA SER A 166 -21.49 16.83 -10.92
C SER A 166 -20.89 16.77 -12.33
N ASP A 167 -21.13 17.78 -13.18
CA ASP A 167 -20.55 17.83 -14.52
C ASP A 167 -19.02 17.92 -14.49
N THR A 168 -18.45 18.79 -13.65
CA THR A 168 -16.99 18.92 -13.49
C THR A 168 -16.38 17.67 -12.89
N PHE A 169 -17.07 17.06 -11.92
CA PHE A 169 -16.64 15.81 -11.32
C PHE A 169 -16.60 14.66 -12.33
N ILE A 170 -17.69 14.45 -13.06
CA ILE A 170 -17.78 13.39 -14.07
C ILE A 170 -16.78 13.63 -15.20
N ALA A 171 -16.60 14.89 -15.66
CA ALA A 171 -15.61 15.22 -16.69
C ALA A 171 -14.18 14.87 -16.25
N TYR A 172 -13.81 15.21 -15.01
CA TYR A 172 -12.51 14.83 -14.46
C TYR A 172 -12.37 13.32 -14.32
N MET A 173 -13.36 12.65 -13.74
CA MET A 173 -13.29 11.20 -13.48
C MET A 173 -13.26 10.37 -14.77
N MET A 174 -14.03 10.75 -15.80
CA MET A 174 -13.96 10.11 -17.12
C MET A 174 -12.58 10.30 -17.75
N THR A 175 -12.03 11.52 -17.66
CA THR A 175 -10.70 11.81 -18.19
C THR A 175 -9.62 11.04 -17.43
N LEU A 176 -9.71 10.95 -16.11
CA LEU A 176 -8.81 10.17 -15.27
C LEU A 176 -8.86 8.68 -15.63
N GLU A 177 -10.05 8.12 -15.71
CA GLU A 177 -10.27 6.72 -16.07
C GLU A 177 -9.79 6.39 -17.48
N ASP A 178 -9.91 7.32 -18.44
CA ASP A 178 -9.35 7.14 -19.79
C ASP A 178 -7.80 7.14 -19.83
N HIS A 179 -7.14 7.65 -18.79
CA HIS A 179 -5.66 7.60 -18.66
C HIS A 179 -5.17 6.34 -17.95
N TYR A 180 -6.06 5.49 -17.44
CA TYR A 180 -5.71 4.13 -17.05
C TYR A 180 -5.71 3.21 -18.27
N HIS A 181 -4.68 2.40 -18.42
CA HIS A 181 -4.46 1.62 -19.64
C HIS A 181 -5.29 0.33 -19.59
N SER A 182 -6.22 0.16 -20.53
CA SER A 182 -7.08 -1.02 -20.58
C SER A 182 -6.36 -2.31 -20.99
N ASP A 183 -5.18 -2.18 -21.61
CA ASP A 183 -4.30 -3.28 -22.00
C ASP A 183 -3.37 -3.75 -20.88
N VAL A 184 -3.31 -3.03 -19.76
CA VAL A 184 -2.61 -3.43 -18.54
C VAL A 184 -3.54 -4.28 -17.67
N ALA A 185 -3.11 -5.49 -17.29
CA ALA A 185 -4.00 -6.50 -16.72
C ALA A 185 -4.45 -6.19 -15.28
N TYR A 186 -3.55 -5.65 -14.45
CA TYR A 186 -3.79 -5.33 -13.04
C TYR A 186 -3.87 -3.84 -12.77
N HIS A 187 -2.80 -3.06 -13.04
CA HIS A 187 -2.72 -1.62 -12.71
C HIS A 187 -3.52 -0.76 -13.71
N ASN A 188 -4.84 -0.95 -13.74
CA ASN A 188 -5.81 -0.25 -14.56
C ASN A 188 -6.92 0.39 -13.70
N SER A 189 -7.95 0.99 -14.32
CA SER A 189 -8.98 1.73 -13.59
C SER A 189 -9.82 0.86 -12.65
N LEU A 190 -9.87 -0.46 -12.87
CA LEU A 190 -10.55 -1.39 -11.97
C LEU A 190 -9.84 -1.47 -10.62
N HIS A 191 -8.51 -1.57 -10.65
CA HIS A 191 -7.69 -1.59 -9.44
C HIS A 191 -7.79 -0.27 -8.70
N ALA A 192 -7.67 0.86 -9.40
CA ALA A 192 -7.87 2.18 -8.82
C ALA A 192 -9.26 2.32 -8.14
N ALA A 193 -10.31 1.75 -8.74
CA ALA A 193 -11.65 1.76 -8.16
C ALA A 193 -11.74 0.91 -6.89
N ASP A 194 -11.07 -0.25 -6.84
CA ASP A 194 -11.00 -1.11 -5.66
C ASP A 194 -10.23 -0.44 -4.51
N VAL A 195 -9.08 0.17 -4.79
CA VAL A 195 -8.29 0.90 -3.78
C VAL A 195 -9.07 2.12 -3.25
N ALA A 196 -9.76 2.86 -4.12
CA ALA A 196 -10.60 3.98 -3.71
C ALA A 196 -11.79 3.54 -2.82
N GLN A 197 -12.46 2.44 -3.17
CA GLN A 197 -13.56 1.89 -2.37
C GLN A 197 -13.05 1.30 -1.04
N SER A 198 -11.93 0.59 -1.07
CA SER A 198 -11.29 0.03 0.13
C SER A 198 -10.86 1.15 1.09
N THR A 199 -10.23 2.21 0.57
CA THR A 199 -9.89 3.42 1.34
C THR A 199 -11.15 4.08 1.92
N HIS A 200 -12.24 4.15 1.14
CA HIS A 200 -13.52 4.65 1.62
C HIS A 200 -14.04 3.83 2.81
N VAL A 201 -13.95 2.49 2.79
CA VAL A 201 -14.38 1.65 3.91
C VAL A 201 -13.47 1.86 5.12
N LEU A 202 -12.14 1.89 4.94
CA LEU A 202 -11.18 2.10 6.02
C LEU A 202 -11.36 3.47 6.71
N LEU A 203 -11.70 4.53 5.96
CA LEU A 203 -12.04 5.83 6.54
C LEU A 203 -13.30 5.81 7.43
N SER A 204 -14.14 4.78 7.32
CA SER A 204 -15.36 4.59 8.14
C SER A 204 -15.13 3.66 9.33
N THR A 205 -13.88 3.27 9.60
CA THR A 205 -13.51 2.46 10.78
C THR A 205 -13.92 3.18 12.06
N PRO A 206 -14.70 2.55 12.97
CA PRO A 206 -15.15 3.17 14.22
C PRO A 206 -14.04 3.80 15.07
N ALA A 207 -12.87 3.16 15.18
CA ALA A 207 -11.72 3.70 15.90
C ALA A 207 -11.19 5.03 15.32
N LEU A 208 -11.56 5.36 14.08
CA LEU A 208 -11.18 6.58 13.35
C LEU A 208 -12.35 7.56 13.18
N ASP A 209 -13.49 7.32 13.84
CA ASP A 209 -14.67 8.18 13.74
C ASP A 209 -14.37 9.61 14.18
N ALA A 210 -14.81 10.57 13.37
CA ALA A 210 -14.56 12.00 13.53
C ALA A 210 -13.07 12.41 13.69
N VAL A 211 -12.12 11.51 13.43
CA VAL A 211 -10.69 11.83 13.50
C VAL A 211 -10.32 12.74 12.34
N PHE A 212 -10.68 12.38 11.11
CA PHE A 212 -10.28 13.09 9.90
C PHE A 212 -11.23 14.23 9.50
N THR A 213 -10.68 15.34 9.02
CA THR A 213 -11.45 16.43 8.43
C THR A 213 -11.95 16.04 7.03
N ASP A 214 -12.99 16.73 6.54
CA ASP A 214 -13.48 16.52 5.18
C ASP A 214 -12.38 16.69 4.12
N LEU A 215 -11.39 17.57 4.36
CA LEU A 215 -10.30 17.82 3.41
C LEU A 215 -9.30 16.67 3.37
N GLU A 216 -9.05 16.02 4.51
CA GLU A 216 -8.22 14.82 4.60
C GLU A 216 -8.93 13.62 3.97
N ILE A 217 -10.23 13.46 4.22
CA ILE A 217 -11.07 12.44 3.58
C ILE A 217 -11.06 12.62 2.06
N LEU A 218 -11.27 13.85 1.58
CA LEU A 218 -11.18 14.18 0.15
C LEU A 218 -9.80 13.84 -0.42
N ALA A 219 -8.73 14.18 0.31
CA ALA A 219 -7.37 13.92 -0.15
C ALA A 219 -7.06 12.42 -0.23
N ALA A 220 -7.48 11.61 0.74
CA ALA A 220 -7.22 10.17 0.75
C ALA A 220 -7.95 9.44 -0.36
N ILE A 221 -9.24 9.74 -0.57
CA ILE A 221 -10.04 9.16 -1.64
C ILE A 221 -9.50 9.60 -3.01
N PHE A 222 -9.11 10.87 -3.15
CA PHE A 222 -8.50 11.35 -4.38
C PHE A 222 -7.13 10.73 -4.65
N ALA A 223 -6.28 10.58 -3.63
CA ALA A 223 -4.98 9.92 -3.75
C ALA A 223 -5.15 8.47 -4.23
N ALA A 224 -6.04 7.70 -3.58
CA ALA A 224 -6.37 6.33 -4.00
C ALA A 224 -6.85 6.26 -5.46
N ALA A 225 -7.66 7.21 -5.92
CA ALA A 225 -8.17 7.22 -7.29
C ALA A 225 -7.10 7.52 -8.36
N ILE A 226 -6.02 8.23 -8.01
CA ILE A 226 -4.97 8.62 -8.97
C ILE A 226 -3.67 7.84 -8.80
N HIS A 227 -3.54 6.98 -7.78
CA HIS A 227 -2.24 6.48 -7.32
C HIS A 227 -1.45 5.73 -8.39
N ASP A 228 -2.12 5.20 -9.41
CA ASP A 228 -1.57 4.40 -10.52
C ASP A 228 -1.92 4.94 -11.92
N VAL A 229 -2.42 6.17 -12.03
CA VAL A 229 -2.86 6.67 -13.34
C VAL A 229 -1.70 6.68 -14.35
N ASP A 230 -1.95 6.21 -15.57
CA ASP A 230 -0.94 6.09 -16.65
C ASP A 230 0.17 5.05 -16.35
N HIS A 231 -0.10 4.06 -15.49
CA HIS A 231 0.82 2.94 -15.22
C HIS A 231 1.06 2.08 -16.49
N PRO A 232 2.32 1.85 -16.91
CA PRO A 232 2.66 1.18 -18.18
C PRO A 232 2.67 -0.36 -18.13
N GLY A 233 2.27 -0.94 -17.00
CA GLY A 233 2.28 -2.38 -16.75
C GLY A 233 3.69 -2.98 -16.62
N VAL A 234 4.64 -2.21 -16.09
CA VAL A 234 6.01 -2.62 -15.80
C VAL A 234 6.53 -1.90 -14.56
N SER A 235 7.44 -2.51 -13.81
CA SER A 235 7.96 -1.96 -12.55
C SER A 235 8.93 -0.76 -12.74
N ASN A 236 9.13 0.01 -11.65
CA ASN A 236 10.17 1.03 -11.56
C ASN A 236 11.54 0.49 -11.99
N GLN A 237 11.93 -0.71 -11.54
CA GLN A 237 13.22 -1.31 -11.89
C GLN A 237 13.35 -1.60 -13.39
N PHE A 238 12.27 -2.06 -14.04
CA PHE A 238 12.27 -2.24 -15.50
C PHE A 238 12.47 -0.91 -16.23
N LEU A 239 11.79 0.16 -15.78
CA LEU A 239 11.93 1.50 -16.36
C LEU A 239 13.35 2.06 -16.24
N ILE A 240 14.01 1.82 -15.10
CA ILE A 240 15.40 2.20 -14.84
C ILE A 240 16.35 1.39 -15.73
N ASN A 241 16.25 0.06 -15.70
CA ASN A 241 17.12 -0.83 -16.47
C ASN A 241 17.04 -0.60 -17.99
N THR A 242 15.92 -0.05 -18.46
CA THR A 242 15.69 0.25 -19.88
C THR A 242 15.95 1.71 -20.25
N ASN A 243 16.44 2.54 -19.31
CA ASN A 243 16.69 3.97 -19.49
C ASN A 243 15.49 4.71 -20.09
N SER A 244 14.29 4.39 -19.60
CA SER A 244 13.06 5.01 -20.08
C SER A 244 13.06 6.53 -19.86
N GLU A 245 12.27 7.27 -20.65
CA GLU A 245 12.13 8.71 -20.47
C GLU A 245 11.62 9.08 -19.06
N LEU A 246 10.76 8.23 -18.47
CA LEU A 246 10.26 8.42 -17.11
C LEU A 246 11.38 8.28 -16.07
N ALA A 247 12.20 7.23 -16.17
CA ALA A 247 13.32 7.01 -15.26
C ALA A 247 14.31 8.19 -15.30
N LEU A 248 14.64 8.66 -16.51
CA LEU A 248 15.47 9.86 -16.71
C LEU A 248 14.82 11.14 -16.14
N MET A 249 13.51 11.29 -16.29
CA MET A 249 12.78 12.48 -15.81
C MET A 249 12.73 12.54 -14.28
N TYR A 250 12.56 11.39 -13.63
CA TYR A 250 12.40 11.27 -12.18
C TYR A 250 13.66 10.82 -11.44
N ASN A 251 14.79 10.68 -12.17
CA ASN A 251 16.10 10.37 -11.61
C ASN A 251 16.09 9.08 -10.77
N ASP A 252 15.45 8.04 -11.29
CA ASP A 252 15.38 6.69 -10.72
C ASP A 252 14.73 6.57 -9.32
N GLU A 253 14.18 7.65 -8.77
CA GLU A 253 13.54 7.68 -7.45
C GLU A 253 12.01 7.77 -7.57
N SER A 254 11.30 6.74 -7.11
CA SER A 254 9.83 6.62 -7.13
C SER A 254 9.24 7.09 -8.48
N VAL A 255 9.76 6.49 -9.57
CA VAL A 255 9.57 6.97 -10.95
C VAL A 255 8.08 7.00 -11.32
N LEU A 256 7.40 5.88 -11.08
CA LEU A 256 5.98 5.71 -11.36
C LEU A 256 5.12 6.59 -10.44
N GLU A 257 5.38 6.61 -9.14
CA GLU A 257 4.56 7.33 -8.17
C GLU A 257 4.61 8.85 -8.40
N ASN A 258 5.78 9.38 -8.77
CA ASN A 258 5.91 10.77 -9.22
C ASN A 258 5.15 11.04 -10.52
N HIS A 259 5.15 10.09 -11.45
CA HIS A 259 4.42 10.18 -12.72
C HIS A 259 2.90 10.19 -12.49
N HIS A 260 2.38 9.27 -11.68
CA HIS A 260 0.96 9.19 -11.29
C HIS A 260 0.45 10.52 -10.72
N LEU A 261 1.22 11.11 -9.78
CA LEU A 261 0.94 12.44 -9.25
C LEU A 261 0.96 13.53 -10.31
N ALA A 262 1.98 13.55 -11.17
CA ALA A 262 2.12 14.55 -12.21
C ALA A 262 0.92 14.52 -13.18
N VAL A 263 0.52 13.33 -13.62
CA VAL A 263 -0.64 13.10 -14.48
C VAL A 263 -1.94 13.50 -13.76
N GLY A 264 -2.23 12.93 -12.58
CA GLY A 264 -3.48 13.18 -11.86
C GLY A 264 -3.75 14.66 -11.60
N PHE A 265 -2.72 15.43 -11.20
CA PHE A 265 -2.83 16.89 -11.04
C PHE A 265 -2.83 17.66 -12.37
N LYS A 266 -2.19 17.14 -13.41
CA LYS A 266 -2.20 17.77 -14.74
C LYS A 266 -3.60 17.73 -15.36
N LEU A 267 -4.34 16.63 -15.17
CA LEU A 267 -5.70 16.45 -15.71
C LEU A 267 -6.70 17.48 -15.18
N LEU A 268 -6.48 18.04 -13.99
CA LEU A 268 -7.29 19.16 -13.46
C LEU A 268 -7.24 20.42 -14.34
N GLN A 269 -6.24 20.53 -15.22
CA GLN A 269 -6.08 21.67 -16.13
C GLN A 269 -6.83 21.50 -17.45
N GLU A 270 -7.41 20.34 -17.71
CA GLU A 270 -8.28 20.10 -18.87
C GLU A 270 -9.59 20.89 -18.73
N GLU A 271 -10.30 21.04 -19.85
CA GLU A 271 -11.54 21.81 -19.89
C GLU A 271 -12.60 21.19 -18.96
N HIS A 272 -13.21 22.01 -18.11
CA HIS A 272 -14.21 21.59 -17.12
C HIS A 272 -13.78 20.47 -16.15
N CYS A 273 -12.47 20.29 -15.91
CA CYS A 273 -11.95 19.21 -15.06
C CYS A 273 -11.41 19.65 -13.68
N ASP A 274 -11.35 20.94 -13.34
CA ASP A 274 -10.83 21.39 -12.04
C ASP A 274 -11.86 21.16 -10.91
N ILE A 275 -11.91 19.94 -10.38
CA ILE A 275 -12.77 19.57 -9.23
C ILE A 275 -12.40 20.32 -7.94
N PHE A 276 -11.25 21.01 -7.89
CA PHE A 276 -10.78 21.78 -6.75
C PHE A 276 -10.88 23.29 -6.95
N GLN A 277 -11.55 23.75 -8.02
CA GLN A 277 -11.63 25.18 -8.37
C GLN A 277 -12.22 26.07 -7.28
N ASN A 278 -13.11 25.53 -6.45
CA ASN A 278 -13.83 26.25 -5.39
C ASN A 278 -13.16 26.14 -4.01
N LEU A 279 -12.06 25.41 -3.89
CA LEU A 279 -11.25 25.37 -2.67
C LEU A 279 -10.47 26.67 -2.51
N THR A 280 -10.27 27.10 -1.26
CA THR A 280 -9.35 28.22 -0.97
C THR A 280 -7.91 27.85 -1.32
N LYS A 281 -7.06 28.86 -1.53
CA LYS A 281 -5.62 28.63 -1.83
C LYS A 281 -4.95 27.74 -0.78
N LYS A 282 -5.22 27.99 0.52
CA LYS A 282 -4.68 27.20 1.63
C LYS A 282 -5.17 25.75 1.57
N GLN A 283 -6.47 25.52 1.34
CA GLN A 283 -7.01 24.16 1.18
C GLN A 283 -6.37 23.42 0.02
N ARG A 284 -6.18 24.07 -1.15
CA ARG A 284 -5.50 23.43 -2.29
C ARG A 284 -4.04 23.08 -1.99
N GLN A 285 -3.33 23.94 -1.27
CA GLN A 285 -1.95 23.67 -0.85
C GLN A 285 -1.89 22.48 0.11
N THR A 286 -2.74 22.46 1.14
CA THR A 286 -2.82 21.36 2.10
C THR A 286 -3.24 20.04 1.44
N LEU A 287 -4.31 20.05 0.62
CA LEU A 287 -4.74 18.87 -0.13
C LEU A 287 -3.64 18.35 -1.04
N ARG A 288 -2.98 19.24 -1.81
CA ARG A 288 -1.88 18.84 -2.68
C ARG A 288 -0.73 18.19 -1.90
N LYS A 289 -0.35 18.76 -0.75
CA LYS A 289 0.69 18.17 0.10
C LYS A 289 0.30 16.76 0.57
N MET A 290 -0.90 16.60 1.12
CA MET A 290 -1.37 15.30 1.62
C MET A 290 -1.43 14.24 0.52
N VAL A 291 -1.96 14.59 -0.66
CA VAL A 291 -2.05 13.67 -1.80
C VAL A 291 -0.66 13.25 -2.27
N ILE A 292 0.31 14.18 -2.34
CA ILE A 292 1.71 13.84 -2.67
C ILE A 292 2.30 12.90 -1.62
N ASP A 293 2.14 13.22 -0.34
CA ASP A 293 2.65 12.38 0.77
C ASP A 293 2.04 10.96 0.73
N MET A 294 0.77 10.81 0.33
CA MET A 294 0.08 9.51 0.24
C MET A 294 0.45 8.70 -1.00
N VAL A 295 0.48 9.29 -2.21
CA VAL A 295 0.81 8.54 -3.44
C VAL A 295 2.29 8.17 -3.47
N LEU A 296 3.21 9.01 -2.98
CA LEU A 296 4.62 8.60 -2.87
C LEU A 296 4.83 7.46 -1.86
N ALA A 297 3.90 7.27 -0.93
CA ALA A 297 3.94 6.16 0.03
C ALA A 297 3.48 4.83 -0.59
N THR A 298 2.84 4.82 -1.76
CA THR A 298 2.48 3.56 -2.45
C THR A 298 3.68 2.95 -3.19
N ASP A 299 4.84 3.61 -3.22
CA ASP A 299 6.10 2.99 -3.65
C ASP A 299 6.45 1.84 -2.71
N MET A 300 6.38 0.62 -3.24
CA MET A 300 6.61 -0.61 -2.46
C MET A 300 7.99 -0.69 -1.82
N SER A 301 9.00 0.05 -2.32
CA SER A 301 10.31 0.16 -1.67
C SER A 301 10.25 0.86 -0.30
N LYS A 302 9.18 1.62 -0.03
CA LYS A 302 8.96 2.35 1.23
C LYS A 302 8.17 1.55 2.27
N HIS A 303 7.67 0.35 1.91
CA HIS A 303 6.82 -0.47 2.77
C HIS A 303 7.38 -0.63 4.20
N MET A 304 8.67 -0.96 4.35
CA MET A 304 9.26 -1.20 5.67
C MET A 304 9.32 0.07 6.53
N SER A 305 9.52 1.24 5.91
CA SER A 305 9.46 2.53 6.62
C SER A 305 8.04 2.84 7.10
N LEU A 306 7.05 2.59 6.25
CA LEU A 306 5.63 2.77 6.61
C LEU A 306 5.21 1.86 7.77
N LEU A 307 5.60 0.59 7.71
CA LEU A 307 5.34 -0.40 8.74
C LEU A 307 6.02 -0.05 10.07
N ALA A 308 7.28 0.39 10.03
CA ALA A 308 8.00 0.84 11.24
C ALA A 308 7.33 2.04 11.91
N ASP A 309 6.93 3.03 11.11
CA ASP A 309 6.21 4.20 11.60
C ASP A 309 4.83 3.81 12.17
N LEU A 310 4.12 2.86 11.52
CA LEU A 310 2.83 2.35 12.00
C LEU A 310 2.97 1.59 13.33
N LYS A 311 3.99 0.74 13.47
CA LYS A 311 4.29 0.02 14.72
C LYS A 311 4.58 0.99 15.86
N THR A 312 5.42 2.00 15.61
CA THR A 312 5.71 3.06 16.59
C THR A 312 4.43 3.80 17.02
N MET A 313 3.52 4.02 16.08
CA MET A 313 2.22 4.63 16.38
C MET A 313 1.32 3.73 17.22
N VAL A 314 1.30 2.42 16.97
CA VAL A 314 0.56 1.44 17.79
C VAL A 314 1.08 1.45 19.23
N GLU A 315 2.40 1.45 19.42
CA GLU A 315 3.04 1.47 20.75
C GLU A 315 2.74 2.74 21.54
N THR A 316 2.57 3.87 20.85
CA THR A 316 2.34 5.19 21.46
C THR A 316 0.89 5.67 21.37
N LYS A 317 -0.02 4.81 20.91
CA LYS A 317 -1.41 5.18 20.62
C LYS A 317 -2.11 5.72 21.86
N LYS A 318 -2.82 6.82 21.68
CA LYS A 318 -3.71 7.39 22.70
C LYS A 318 -5.14 7.18 22.23
N VAL A 319 -5.97 6.65 23.11
CA VAL A 319 -7.37 6.36 22.84
C VAL A 319 -8.22 7.18 23.79
N THR A 320 -9.29 7.79 23.28
CA THR A 320 -10.27 8.49 24.12
C THR A 320 -11.07 7.48 24.95
N SER A 321 -11.85 7.98 25.92
CA SER A 321 -12.78 7.12 26.67
C SER A 321 -13.85 6.45 25.81
N SER A 322 -14.07 6.92 24.57
CA SER A 322 -15.04 6.34 23.62
C SER A 322 -14.41 5.33 22.66
N GLY A 323 -13.12 4.99 22.82
CA GLY A 323 -12.44 4.03 21.95
C GLY A 323 -11.88 4.62 20.64
N VAL A 324 -11.93 5.94 20.46
CA VAL A 324 -11.47 6.63 19.24
C VAL A 324 -10.00 7.04 19.38
N LEU A 325 -9.22 6.90 18.31
CA LEU A 325 -7.81 7.30 18.27
C LEU A 325 -7.64 8.82 18.34
N LEU A 326 -6.71 9.27 19.18
CA LEU A 326 -6.28 10.67 19.28
C LEU A 326 -5.04 10.90 18.44
N LEU A 327 -5.21 11.63 17.33
CA LEU A 327 -4.12 12.07 16.46
C LEU A 327 -3.98 13.60 16.55
N ASP A 328 -3.04 14.05 17.38
CA ASP A 328 -2.96 15.44 17.86
C ASP A 328 -2.39 16.42 16.81
N ASN A 329 -1.60 15.92 15.86
CA ASN A 329 -0.84 16.76 14.93
C ASN A 329 -0.91 16.23 13.48
N TYR A 330 -0.50 17.07 12.52
CA TYR A 330 -0.50 16.71 11.10
C TYR A 330 0.33 15.45 10.80
N THR A 331 1.49 15.30 11.44
CA THR A 331 2.41 14.18 11.21
C THR A 331 1.73 12.86 11.54
N ASP A 332 1.12 12.73 12.72
CA ASP A 332 0.43 11.50 13.12
C ASP A 332 -0.72 11.20 12.14
N ARG A 333 -1.47 12.23 11.73
CA ARG A 333 -2.61 12.08 10.84
C ARG A 333 -2.22 11.64 9.44
N ILE A 334 -1.19 12.27 8.85
CA ILE A 334 -0.71 11.86 7.52
C ILE A 334 -0.04 10.48 7.56
N GLN A 335 0.59 10.11 8.68
CA GLN A 335 1.15 8.77 8.86
C GLN A 335 0.08 7.67 8.86
N VAL A 336 -1.08 7.91 9.48
CA VAL A 336 -2.23 6.99 9.38
C VAL A 336 -2.79 6.97 7.97
N LEU A 337 -3.01 8.13 7.35
CA LEU A 337 -3.62 8.21 6.02
C LEU A 337 -2.78 7.53 4.93
N ARG A 338 -1.45 7.71 4.93
CA ARG A 338 -0.57 7.02 3.97
C ARG A 338 -0.58 5.50 4.19
N ASN A 339 -0.58 5.04 5.44
CA ASN A 339 -0.68 3.61 5.74
C ASN A 339 -2.06 3.06 5.36
N MET A 340 -3.12 3.84 5.50
CA MET A 340 -4.47 3.45 5.09
C MET A 340 -4.57 3.22 3.58
N VAL A 341 -4.03 4.14 2.76
CA VAL A 341 -4.00 3.98 1.29
C VAL A 341 -3.11 2.79 0.90
N HIS A 342 -1.97 2.62 1.58
CA HIS A 342 -1.07 1.47 1.37
C HIS A 342 -1.72 0.12 1.75
N CYS A 343 -2.47 0.07 2.84
CA CYS A 343 -3.29 -1.10 3.20
C CYS A 343 -4.38 -1.36 2.16
N ALA A 344 -5.05 -0.31 1.66
CA ALA A 344 -6.06 -0.44 0.62
C ALA A 344 -5.48 -0.99 -0.69
N ASP A 345 -4.26 -0.57 -1.06
CA ASP A 345 -3.51 -1.08 -2.21
C ASP A 345 -3.13 -2.56 -2.01
N LEU A 346 -2.64 -2.91 -0.83
CA LEU A 346 -2.31 -4.28 -0.42
C LEU A 346 -3.51 -5.07 0.16
N SER A 347 -4.73 -4.74 -0.28
CA SER A 347 -5.96 -5.32 0.30
C SER A 347 -6.42 -6.61 -0.37
N ASN A 348 -6.00 -6.91 -1.60
CA ASN A 348 -6.53 -8.06 -2.36
C ASN A 348 -6.54 -9.38 -1.58
N PRO A 349 -5.47 -9.76 -0.85
CA PRO A 349 -5.44 -11.02 -0.12
C PRO A 349 -6.40 -11.10 1.07
N THR A 350 -6.96 -9.96 1.48
CA THR A 350 -7.93 -9.86 2.58
C THR A 350 -9.39 -9.81 2.09
N LYS A 351 -9.61 -9.77 0.77
CA LYS A 351 -10.95 -9.82 0.17
C LYS A 351 -11.42 -11.29 0.15
N SER A 352 -12.70 -11.52 -0.16
CA SER A 352 -13.19 -12.89 -0.34
C SER A 352 -12.35 -13.64 -1.39
N LEU A 353 -12.19 -14.95 -1.21
CA LEU A 353 -11.34 -15.77 -2.08
C LEU A 353 -11.69 -15.64 -3.57
N GLU A 354 -12.96 -15.44 -3.91
CA GLU A 354 -13.42 -15.22 -5.30
C GLU A 354 -12.82 -13.94 -5.90
N LEU A 355 -12.79 -12.85 -5.15
CA LEU A 355 -12.20 -11.58 -5.59
C LEU A 355 -10.67 -11.69 -5.62
N TYR A 356 -10.09 -12.25 -4.56
CA TYR A 356 -8.64 -12.36 -4.44
C TYR A 356 -8.04 -13.18 -5.59
N ARG A 357 -8.64 -14.31 -5.96
CA ARG A 357 -8.15 -15.12 -7.09
C ARG A 357 -8.16 -14.37 -8.42
N GLN A 358 -9.20 -13.58 -8.68
CA GLN A 358 -9.24 -12.74 -9.89
C GLN A 358 -8.14 -11.68 -9.90
N TRP A 359 -7.80 -11.13 -8.74
CA TRP A 359 -6.67 -10.21 -8.61
C TRP A 359 -5.32 -10.91 -8.80
N THR A 360 -5.14 -12.10 -8.21
CA THR A 360 -3.94 -12.91 -8.42
C THR A 360 -3.72 -13.25 -9.89
N ASP A 361 -4.78 -13.67 -10.61
CA ASP A 361 -4.69 -13.98 -12.03
C ASP A 361 -4.23 -12.74 -12.84
N ARG A 362 -4.77 -11.55 -12.53
CA ARG A 362 -4.42 -10.30 -13.19
C ARG A 362 -3.00 -9.84 -12.92
N ILE A 363 -2.53 -9.87 -11.67
CA ILE A 363 -1.16 -9.45 -11.35
C ILE A 363 -0.13 -10.40 -11.96
N MET A 364 -0.42 -11.71 -11.97
CA MET A 364 0.45 -12.68 -12.62
C MET A 364 0.47 -12.49 -14.14
N GLU A 365 -0.68 -12.21 -14.78
CA GLU A 365 -0.72 -11.87 -16.21
C GLU A 365 0.18 -10.67 -16.51
N GLU A 366 0.10 -9.60 -15.70
CA GLU A 366 0.92 -8.41 -15.88
C GLU A 366 2.43 -8.68 -15.69
N PHE A 367 2.80 -9.43 -14.65
CA PHE A 367 4.19 -9.86 -14.44
C PHE A 367 4.71 -10.68 -15.62
N PHE A 368 3.91 -11.57 -16.17
CA PHE A 368 4.29 -12.35 -17.34
C PHE A 368 4.42 -11.50 -18.60
N GLN A 369 3.57 -10.48 -18.78
CA GLN A 369 3.72 -9.51 -19.86
C GLN A 369 5.02 -8.70 -19.72
N GLN A 370 5.42 -8.32 -18.49
CA GLN A 370 6.75 -7.72 -18.26
C GLN A 370 7.88 -8.70 -18.61
N GLY A 371 7.82 -9.95 -18.15
CA GLY A 371 8.84 -10.95 -18.44
C GLY A 371 8.98 -11.26 -19.94
N ASP A 372 7.88 -11.22 -20.69
CA ASP A 372 7.92 -11.31 -22.15
C ASP A 372 8.64 -10.09 -22.77
N LYS A 373 8.39 -8.86 -22.29
CA LYS A 373 9.13 -7.64 -22.71
C LYS A 373 10.63 -7.71 -22.35
N GLU A 374 10.98 -8.26 -21.19
CA GLU A 374 12.37 -8.46 -20.76
C GLU A 374 13.08 -9.46 -21.67
N ARG A 375 12.41 -10.59 -21.97
CA ARG A 375 12.92 -11.63 -22.88
C ARG A 375 13.16 -11.08 -24.28
N GLU A 376 12.23 -10.29 -24.82
CA GLU A 376 12.36 -9.65 -26.14
C GLU A 376 13.56 -8.69 -26.21
N ARG A 377 13.91 -8.06 -25.09
CA ARG A 377 15.04 -7.13 -24.97
C ARG A 377 16.36 -7.82 -24.62
N GLY A 378 16.37 -9.14 -24.43
CA GLY A 378 17.54 -9.89 -24.01
C GLY A 378 18.01 -9.55 -22.58
N MET A 379 17.09 -9.09 -21.73
CA MET A 379 17.34 -8.84 -20.32
C MET A 379 17.18 -10.13 -19.51
N GLU A 380 17.79 -10.18 -18.33
CA GLU A 380 17.45 -11.20 -17.34
C GLU A 380 15.99 -11.01 -16.93
N ILE A 381 15.21 -12.09 -16.93
CA ILE A 381 13.79 -12.03 -16.58
C ILE A 381 13.68 -11.86 -15.07
N SER A 382 12.93 -10.84 -14.65
CA SER A 382 12.70 -10.53 -13.24
C SER A 382 12.09 -11.72 -12.50
N PRO A 383 12.39 -11.90 -11.20
CA PRO A 383 11.69 -12.89 -10.37
C PRO A 383 10.17 -12.76 -10.53
N MET A 384 9.47 -13.88 -10.53
CA MET A 384 8.01 -13.98 -10.74
C MET A 384 7.49 -13.59 -12.13
N CYS A 385 8.33 -13.07 -13.03
CA CYS A 385 7.90 -12.61 -14.36
C CYS A 385 8.03 -13.70 -15.45
N ASP A 386 8.65 -14.85 -15.15
CA ASP A 386 8.70 -15.98 -16.09
C ASP A 386 7.53 -16.96 -15.88
N LYS A 387 6.57 -16.94 -16.81
CA LYS A 387 5.41 -17.86 -16.84
C LYS A 387 5.75 -19.34 -16.88
N HIS A 388 6.98 -19.71 -17.23
CA HIS A 388 7.41 -21.11 -17.30
C HIS A 388 7.99 -21.64 -15.99
N THR A 389 8.38 -20.75 -15.06
CA THR A 389 9.04 -21.13 -13.80
C THR A 389 8.32 -20.59 -12.55
N ALA A 390 7.39 -19.64 -12.71
CA ALA A 390 6.66 -19.06 -11.60
C ALA A 390 5.82 -20.09 -10.81
N SER A 391 5.99 -20.11 -9.50
CA SER A 391 5.16 -20.86 -8.56
C SER A 391 4.15 -19.93 -7.90
N VAL A 392 3.00 -19.71 -8.54
CA VAL A 392 1.99 -18.72 -8.13
C VAL A 392 1.58 -18.92 -6.67
N GLU A 393 1.20 -20.14 -6.27
CA GLU A 393 0.65 -20.42 -4.95
C GLU A 393 1.68 -20.18 -3.83
N LYS A 394 2.93 -20.63 -4.04
CA LYS A 394 4.02 -20.39 -3.08
C LYS A 394 4.30 -18.90 -2.92
N SER A 395 4.24 -18.15 -4.01
CA SER A 395 4.51 -16.72 -3.99
C SER A 395 3.39 -15.93 -3.34
N GLN A 396 2.12 -16.34 -3.49
CA GLN A 396 1.02 -15.74 -2.73
C GLN A 396 1.16 -16.02 -1.22
N VAL A 397 1.54 -17.23 -0.82
CA VAL A 397 1.82 -17.54 0.59
C VAL A 397 2.96 -16.67 1.13
N GLY A 398 4.09 -16.61 0.43
CA GLY A 398 5.23 -15.78 0.85
C GLY A 398 4.88 -14.28 0.89
N PHE A 399 4.14 -13.78 -0.09
CA PHE A 399 3.67 -12.40 -0.10
C PHE A 399 2.78 -12.08 1.12
N ILE A 400 1.89 -13.00 1.49
CA ILE A 400 1.08 -12.83 2.70
C ILE A 400 1.96 -12.86 3.95
N ASP A 401 2.78 -13.88 4.12
CA ASP A 401 3.57 -14.09 5.34
C ASP A 401 4.57 -12.95 5.60
N TYR A 402 5.20 -12.41 4.55
CA TYR A 402 6.29 -11.44 4.69
C TYR A 402 5.88 -9.97 4.51
N ILE A 403 4.77 -9.69 3.84
CA ILE A 403 4.37 -8.31 3.48
C ILE A 403 2.97 -7.99 3.99
N VAL A 404 1.96 -8.77 3.57
CA VAL A 404 0.55 -8.38 3.78
C VAL A 404 0.10 -8.63 5.21
N HIS A 405 0.40 -9.79 5.79
CA HIS A 405 0.01 -10.12 7.16
C HIS A 405 0.67 -9.17 8.19
N PRO A 406 2.00 -8.92 8.18
CA PRO A 406 2.60 -8.00 9.14
C PRO A 406 2.01 -6.59 9.08
N LEU A 407 1.65 -6.12 7.88
CA LEU A 407 1.00 -4.82 7.68
C LEU A 407 -0.42 -4.80 8.26
N TRP A 408 -1.26 -5.77 7.88
CA TRP A 408 -2.65 -5.83 8.32
C TRP A 408 -2.80 -6.16 9.81
N GLU A 409 -1.88 -6.95 10.37
CA GLU A 409 -1.81 -7.22 11.82
C GLU A 409 -1.53 -5.92 12.58
N THR A 410 -0.52 -5.16 12.14
CA THR A 410 -0.19 -3.87 12.75
C THR A 410 -1.34 -2.86 12.57
N TRP A 411 -2.02 -2.85 11.43
CA TRP A 411 -3.21 -2.04 11.21
C TRP A 411 -4.35 -2.43 12.16
N ALA A 412 -4.63 -3.73 12.31
CA ALA A 412 -5.67 -4.23 13.20
C ALA A 412 -5.37 -3.90 14.66
N ASP A 413 -4.10 -3.95 15.09
CA ASP A 413 -3.69 -3.50 16.40
C ASP A 413 -3.95 -2.00 16.61
N LEU A 414 -3.77 -1.17 15.57
CA LEU A 414 -4.06 0.26 15.65
C LEU A 414 -5.57 0.50 15.86
N VAL A 415 -6.43 -0.15 15.07
CA VAL A 415 -7.88 0.09 15.02
C VAL A 415 -8.72 -0.98 15.73
N GLN A 416 -8.13 -1.73 16.65
CA GLN A 416 -8.79 -2.83 17.34
C GLN A 416 -10.15 -2.41 17.95
N PRO A 417 -11.24 -3.20 17.77
CA PRO A 417 -11.31 -4.54 17.18
C PRO A 417 -11.72 -4.57 15.69
N ASP A 418 -11.75 -3.43 15.01
CA ASP A 418 -12.57 -3.24 13.81
C ASP A 418 -12.11 -4.05 12.57
N ALA A 419 -10.83 -4.43 12.51
CA ALA A 419 -10.24 -5.14 11.36
C ALA A 419 -10.12 -6.66 11.53
N GLN A 420 -10.72 -7.25 12.57
CA GLN A 420 -10.55 -8.69 12.85
C GLN A 420 -11.06 -9.58 11.71
N ASP A 421 -12.25 -9.30 11.16
CA ASP A 421 -12.81 -10.09 10.04
C ASP A 421 -11.91 -10.05 8.79
N ILE A 422 -11.17 -8.95 8.60
CA ILE A 422 -10.21 -8.77 7.51
C ILE A 422 -9.00 -9.70 7.72
N LEU A 423 -8.49 -9.78 8.96
CA LEU A 423 -7.40 -10.70 9.32
C LEU A 423 -7.82 -12.16 9.21
N ASP A 424 -9.00 -12.52 9.71
CA ASP A 424 -9.51 -13.89 9.63
C ASP A 424 -9.63 -14.34 8.16
N THR A 425 -10.13 -13.45 7.28
CA THR A 425 -10.21 -13.72 5.84
C THR A 425 -8.82 -13.85 5.19
N LEU A 426 -7.84 -13.05 5.62
CA LEU A 426 -6.46 -13.13 5.15
C LEU A 426 -5.83 -14.48 5.49
N GLU A 427 -6.02 -14.96 6.73
CA GLU A 427 -5.54 -16.27 7.18
C GLU A 427 -6.19 -17.41 6.39
N ASP A 428 -7.51 -17.36 6.19
CA ASP A 428 -8.25 -18.35 5.39
C ASP A 428 -7.72 -18.41 3.95
N ASN A 429 -7.53 -17.26 3.31
CA ASN A 429 -6.99 -17.17 1.96
C ASN A 429 -5.55 -17.68 1.87
N ARG A 430 -4.72 -17.36 2.86
CA ARG A 430 -3.34 -17.85 2.97
C ARG A 430 -3.30 -19.37 3.09
N ASN A 431 -4.15 -19.94 3.94
CA ASN A 431 -4.28 -21.38 4.13
C ASN A 431 -4.81 -22.07 2.87
N TRP A 432 -5.73 -21.44 2.15
CA TRP A 432 -6.21 -21.93 0.86
C TRP A 432 -5.07 -22.02 -0.16
N TYR A 433 -4.30 -20.94 -0.38
CA TYR A 433 -3.15 -20.96 -1.29
C TYR A 433 -2.09 -21.98 -0.87
N GLN A 434 -1.81 -22.10 0.44
CA GLN A 434 -0.91 -23.13 0.97
C GLN A 434 -1.37 -24.55 0.61
N SER A 435 -2.68 -24.82 0.69
CA SER A 435 -3.27 -26.12 0.35
C SER A 435 -3.23 -26.44 -1.14
N MET A 436 -3.15 -25.41 -1.99
CA MET A 436 -3.10 -25.53 -3.45
C MET A 436 -1.67 -25.73 -3.98
N ILE A 437 -0.64 -25.57 -3.15
CA ILE A 437 0.76 -25.82 -3.55
C ILE A 437 0.91 -27.28 -4.00
N PRO A 438 1.34 -27.54 -5.26
CA PRO A 438 1.52 -28.90 -5.75
C PRO A 438 2.52 -29.67 -4.88
N GLN A 439 2.12 -30.86 -4.42
CA GLN A 439 3.06 -31.75 -3.76
C GLN A 439 4.09 -32.25 -4.78
N SER A 440 5.38 -32.11 -4.47
CA SER A 440 6.44 -32.78 -5.23
C SER A 440 6.13 -34.27 -5.29
N PRO A 441 6.30 -34.94 -6.45
CA PRO A 441 6.09 -36.38 -6.51
C PRO A 441 6.97 -37.06 -5.45
N SER A 442 6.36 -37.92 -4.63
CA SER A 442 7.10 -38.70 -3.66
C SER A 442 8.19 -39.51 -4.38
N PRO A 443 9.43 -39.57 -3.85
CA PRO A 443 10.45 -40.41 -4.46
C PRO A 443 9.93 -41.86 -4.54
N PRO A 444 10.27 -42.59 -5.62
CA PRO A 444 9.85 -43.98 -5.78
C PRO A 444 10.20 -44.83 -4.56
N LEU A 445 9.35 -45.79 -4.22
CA LEU A 445 9.50 -46.68 -3.06
C LEU A 445 10.77 -47.56 -3.09
N ASP A 446 11.51 -47.59 -4.20
CA ASP A 446 12.66 -48.49 -4.40
C ASP A 446 13.99 -48.01 -3.79
N GLU A 447 14.07 -46.79 -3.24
CA GLU A 447 15.30 -46.29 -2.59
C GLU A 447 15.27 -46.30 -1.06
N ARG A 448 14.28 -46.96 -0.43
CA ARG A 448 14.26 -47.10 1.05
C ARG A 448 15.21 -48.17 1.60
N ASN A 449 15.93 -48.91 0.76
CA ASN A 449 16.79 -50.02 1.20
C ASN A 449 18.24 -49.99 0.68
N ARG A 450 18.73 -48.87 0.14
CA ARG A 450 20.17 -48.67 -0.06
C ARG A 450 20.59 -47.30 0.45
N ASP A 451 21.53 -47.35 1.38
CA ASP A 451 22.42 -46.27 1.81
C ASP A 451 21.90 -45.25 2.85
N CYS A 452 21.44 -45.77 3.99
CA CYS A 452 21.58 -45.05 5.27
C CYS A 452 23.05 -45.09 5.75
N GLN A 453 23.98 -44.45 5.03
CA GLN A 453 25.29 -44.06 5.60
C GLN A 453 26.12 -43.05 4.80
N GLY A 454 25.68 -42.56 3.63
CA GLY A 454 26.51 -41.71 2.76
C GLY A 454 26.02 -40.29 2.48
N LEU A 455 24.81 -39.92 2.92
CA LEU A 455 24.13 -38.69 2.45
C LEU A 455 24.06 -37.56 3.50
N MET A 456 25.00 -37.52 4.46
CA MET A 456 25.08 -36.45 5.47
C MET A 456 26.25 -35.47 5.26
N GLU A 457 27.05 -35.60 4.21
CA GLU A 457 28.29 -34.80 4.04
C GLU A 457 28.35 -33.88 2.82
N LYS A 458 27.29 -33.71 2.03
CA LYS A 458 27.32 -32.77 0.90
C LYS A 458 26.01 -32.04 0.72
N PHE A 459 25.78 -31.01 1.53
CA PHE A 459 25.08 -29.77 1.16
C PHE A 459 25.23 -28.80 2.33
N GLN A 460 26.42 -28.22 2.45
CA GLN A 460 26.68 -27.07 3.31
C GLN A 460 26.64 -25.84 2.39
N PHE A 461 25.62 -24.99 2.57
CA PHE A 461 25.55 -23.69 1.92
C PHE A 461 26.57 -22.80 2.62
N GLU A 462 27.64 -22.41 1.91
CA GLU A 462 28.60 -21.43 2.39
C GLU A 462 28.15 -20.06 1.87
N LEU A 463 27.61 -19.25 2.78
CA LEU A 463 27.24 -17.86 2.51
C LEU A 463 28.54 -17.04 2.59
N THR A 464 29.17 -16.75 1.46
CA THR A 464 30.32 -15.84 1.41
C THR A 464 29.83 -14.41 1.61
N LEU A 465 29.90 -13.93 2.85
CA LEU A 465 29.92 -12.50 3.15
C LEU A 465 31.37 -12.04 2.94
N GLU A 466 31.58 -11.13 1.98
CA GLU A 466 32.84 -10.40 1.84
C GLU A 466 32.90 -9.36 2.98
N GLU A 467 33.70 -9.64 4.02
CA GLU A 467 34.07 -8.67 5.04
C GLU A 467 35.44 -8.06 4.69
N GLU A 468 35.51 -6.72 4.68
CA GLU A 468 36.73 -5.94 4.47
C GLU A 468 37.72 -6.12 5.64
N ASP A 469 39.00 -6.25 5.29
CA ASP A 469 40.15 -6.47 6.19
C ASP A 469 40.27 -5.42 7.32
N SER A 470 40.43 -5.90 8.57
CA SER A 470 41.20 -5.16 9.59
C SER A 470 41.84 -6.13 10.61
N ASP A 471 43.17 -6.08 10.67
CA ASP A 471 44.06 -6.84 11.56
C ASP A 471 43.80 -6.68 13.08
N GLY A 472 43.85 -7.78 13.85
CA GLY A 472 44.07 -7.78 15.31
C GLY A 472 43.77 -9.13 16.02
N PRO A 473 44.56 -9.58 17.01
CA PRO A 473 44.75 -11.02 17.26
C PRO A 473 43.84 -11.68 18.32
N GLU A 474 43.53 -12.95 18.04
CA GLU A 474 43.16 -14.11 18.87
C GLU A 474 42.73 -13.89 20.35
N LYS A 475 41.47 -14.28 20.66
CA LYS A 475 41.09 -14.89 21.95
C LYS A 475 39.97 -15.93 21.81
N GLU A 476 40.05 -16.90 22.72
CA GLU A 476 39.43 -18.22 22.77
C GLU A 476 37.89 -18.27 22.80
N SER A 477 37.39 -19.39 22.30
CA SER A 477 36.02 -19.85 22.18
C SER A 477 35.28 -20.05 23.51
N ASP A 478 34.02 -19.63 23.57
CA ASP A 478 32.95 -20.37 24.28
C ASP A 478 31.58 -20.09 23.62
N SER A 479 31.02 -21.12 23.01
CA SER A 479 29.72 -21.09 22.31
C SER A 479 28.57 -21.41 23.27
N ILE A 480 27.67 -20.45 23.49
CA ILE A 480 26.39 -20.64 24.20
C ILE A 480 25.27 -20.76 23.16
N SER A 481 24.65 -21.95 23.07
CA SER A 481 23.49 -22.21 22.22
C SER A 481 22.19 -21.76 22.89
N TYR A 482 21.48 -20.80 22.31
CA TYR A 482 20.08 -20.54 22.66
C TYR A 482 19.15 -21.43 21.81
N PHE A 483 18.47 -22.37 22.46
CA PHE A 483 17.37 -23.15 21.88
C PHE A 483 16.06 -22.35 22.02
N SER A 484 15.43 -21.97 20.90
CA SER A 484 14.01 -21.61 20.89
C SER A 484 13.20 -22.83 20.45
N SER A 485 12.33 -23.33 21.34
CA SER A 485 11.46 -24.49 21.10
C SER A 485 10.20 -24.08 20.35
N THR A 486 10.09 -24.43 19.07
CA THR A 486 8.80 -24.56 18.38
C THR A 486 8.31 -26.00 18.52
N LYS A 487 7.29 -26.21 19.35
CA LYS A 487 6.59 -27.50 19.46
C LYS A 487 5.69 -27.68 18.23
N THR A 488 6.10 -28.58 17.33
CA THR A 488 5.21 -29.17 16.32
C THR A 488 4.20 -30.09 17.01
N LEU A 489 2.91 -29.74 16.96
CA LEU A 489 1.81 -30.61 17.34
C LEU A 489 1.59 -31.66 16.24
N CYS A 490 2.00 -32.90 16.48
CA CYS A 490 1.60 -34.04 15.67
C CYS A 490 0.16 -34.45 16.02
N VAL A 491 -0.75 -34.31 15.06
CA VAL A 491 -2.10 -34.89 15.13
C VAL A 491 -1.99 -36.38 14.81
N ILE A 492 -2.37 -37.23 15.78
CA ILE A 492 -2.50 -38.69 15.62
C ILE A 492 -3.90 -38.97 15.09
N ASP A 493 -3.98 -39.63 13.93
CA ASP A 493 -5.23 -40.09 13.30
C ASP A 493 -5.60 -41.50 13.81
N PRO A 494 -6.79 -41.73 14.40
CA PRO A 494 -7.18 -43.06 14.87
C PRO A 494 -8.08 -43.80 13.87
N GLY A 495 -7.51 -44.81 13.22
CA GLY A 495 -8.13 -46.14 13.13
C GLY A 495 -9.09 -46.46 11.98
N LYS A 496 -8.58 -47.19 10.98
CA LYS A 496 -9.33 -48.27 10.32
C LYS A 496 -8.78 -49.62 10.80
N ARG A 497 -9.59 -50.37 11.55
CA ARG A 497 -9.33 -51.77 11.92
C ARG A 497 -9.89 -52.69 10.83
N ASP A 498 -9.04 -53.57 10.32
CA ASP A 498 -9.48 -54.76 9.60
C ASP A 498 -9.68 -55.94 10.55
N SER A 499 -10.72 -56.70 10.23
CA SER A 499 -11.28 -57.88 10.89
C SER A 499 -10.42 -59.14 10.73
N GLN A 500 -10.31 -59.96 11.78
CA GLN A 500 -10.35 -61.44 11.68
C GLN A 500 -10.53 -62.15 13.06
N ARG A 501 -11.70 -62.79 13.20
CA ARG A 501 -12.06 -64.09 13.83
C ARG A 501 -11.56 -64.51 15.25
N GLU A 502 -12.54 -64.53 16.17
CA GLU A 502 -12.93 -65.46 17.28
C GLU A 502 -12.25 -66.87 17.43
N PRO A 503 -12.40 -67.61 18.58
CA PRO A 503 -13.54 -67.58 19.52
C PRO A 503 -13.30 -67.80 21.06
N ASN A 504 -14.38 -67.58 21.81
CA ASN A 504 -14.85 -68.20 23.08
C ASN A 504 -14.11 -67.94 24.42
N ILE A 505 -14.85 -67.38 25.40
CA ILE A 505 -15.42 -68.11 26.56
C ILE A 505 -16.26 -67.13 27.41
N GLU A 506 -17.50 -67.53 27.70
CA GLU A 506 -18.46 -66.89 28.62
C GLU A 506 -18.01 -66.97 30.08
N ILE A 507 -18.20 -65.89 30.86
CA ILE A 507 -18.60 -65.98 32.28
C ILE A 507 -19.56 -64.81 32.60
N MET A 508 -20.78 -65.18 33.00
CA MET A 508 -21.82 -64.35 33.61
C MET A 508 -21.41 -63.90 35.03
N THR A 509 -21.83 -62.72 35.48
CA THR A 509 -22.91 -62.53 36.49
C THR A 509 -22.94 -61.10 37.07
N GLU A 510 -24.17 -60.55 37.06
CA GLU A 510 -24.88 -59.79 38.11
C GLU A 510 -24.39 -58.41 38.59
N ASP A 511 -25.16 -57.40 38.14
CA ASP A 511 -25.91 -56.41 38.93
C ASP A 511 -25.56 -56.22 40.41
N MET A 512 -25.30 -54.96 40.78
CA MET A 512 -25.99 -54.24 41.87
C MET A 512 -25.57 -52.75 41.84
N LEU A 513 -26.52 -51.88 41.46
CA LEU A 513 -26.57 -50.47 41.90
C LEU A 513 -27.10 -50.43 43.36
N PRO A 514 -27.22 -49.26 44.04
CA PRO A 514 -26.61 -47.93 43.88
C PRO A 514 -25.99 -47.43 45.21
N VAL A 515 -25.49 -46.18 45.27
CA VAL A 515 -25.87 -45.12 46.24
C VAL A 515 -24.90 -43.93 46.15
N ASP A 516 -25.51 -42.75 46.20
CA ASP A 516 -24.99 -41.39 46.21
C ASP A 516 -23.74 -41.12 47.06
N THR A 517 -22.82 -40.30 46.55
CA THR A 517 -22.58 -38.92 47.04
C THR A 517 -21.77 -38.11 46.05
#